data_AF-A0AAV4II17-F1
#
_entry.id   AF-A0AAV4II17-F1
#
_cell.length_a   1.000
_cell.length_b   1.000
_cell.length_c   1.000
_cell.angle_alpha   90.00
_cell.angle_beta   90.00
_cell.angle_gamma   90.00
#
_symmetry.space_group_name_H-M   'P 1'
#
loop_
_entity.id
_entity.type
_entity.pdbx_description
1 polymer ?
#
loop_
_entity_poly.entity_id
_entity_poly.type
_entity_poly.pdbx_seq_one_letter_code
_entity_poly.pdbx_strand_id
1 'polypeptide(L)'
;MTLTSGKRVIGWESCQYNDTTSYTQKVTWYFSDPELWYEAIGKASVPVLMSLVGSTLDRTTGSLRNFNHQYAFADYRPYLTQGVINSFQIPPGVYCKNDVNLKDLPTIPSHFTLRSEIIDAFRHTVGWTHEYYDSGLKLSRYDFKDSAGGKYGTNELKRIHDFNSGVAYIIDKVTGQCWTSTIKLQDYDNRDINGTHVRLRTPSEFFDLDRSNYSYVGQRLSRGITCDVWVSKSHYWPPPGPNYYATIWEYYFTADTRTAVGSTSEFNVPVQLRITQTVVRGNTYYIRIILNSENHAL
;
A
#
# COMPACT_ATOMS: atom_id res chain seq x y z
N MET A 1 -43.60 25.57 -17.12
CA MET A 1 -43.01 24.22 -17.01
C MET A 1 -41.81 24.19 -17.94
N THR A 2 -40.60 24.00 -17.42
CA THR A 2 -39.39 23.98 -18.25
C THR A 2 -39.06 22.53 -18.59
N LEU A 3 -38.86 22.26 -19.88
CA LEU A 3 -38.45 20.94 -20.39
C LEU A 3 -37.04 21.05 -20.94
N THR A 4 -36.18 20.09 -20.59
CA THR A 4 -34.91 19.84 -21.26
C THR A 4 -34.89 18.38 -21.71
N SER A 5 -34.58 18.15 -22.98
CA SER A 5 -34.63 16.83 -23.62
C SER A 5 -35.95 16.06 -23.38
N GLY A 6 -37.07 16.79 -23.37
CA GLY A 6 -38.41 16.21 -23.22
C GLY A 6 -38.81 15.85 -21.78
N LYS A 7 -38.01 16.20 -20.77
CA LYS A 7 -38.30 15.90 -19.36
C LYS A 7 -38.36 17.17 -18.51
N ARG A 8 -39.22 17.17 -17.48
CA ARG A 8 -39.43 18.32 -16.59
C ARG A 8 -38.19 18.59 -15.74
N VAL A 9 -37.77 19.85 -15.66
CA VAL A 9 -36.64 20.27 -14.83
C VAL A 9 -37.00 21.44 -13.94
N ILE A 10 -36.22 21.61 -12.87
CA ILE A 10 -36.27 22.75 -11.96
C ILE A 10 -35.13 23.69 -12.34
N GLY A 11 -35.48 24.90 -12.81
CA GLY A 11 -34.53 25.91 -13.26
C GLY A 11 -34.25 26.95 -12.18
N TRP A 12 -32.97 27.29 -12.00
CA TRP A 12 -32.50 28.38 -11.15
C TRP A 12 -31.68 29.34 -11.99
N GLU A 13 -32.01 30.62 -11.92
CA GLU A 13 -31.38 31.65 -12.72
C GLU A 13 -30.60 32.61 -11.83
N SER A 14 -29.41 32.99 -12.30
CA SER A 14 -28.58 34.00 -11.66
C SER A 14 -27.88 34.86 -12.71
N CYS A 15 -27.57 36.09 -12.33
CA CYS A 15 -26.70 36.97 -13.09
C CYS A 15 -25.31 36.91 -12.43
N GLN A 16 -24.28 36.51 -13.19
CA GLN A 16 -22.94 36.30 -12.67
C GLN A 16 -21.95 37.18 -13.42
N TYR A 17 -21.07 37.85 -12.68
CA TYR A 17 -19.93 38.55 -13.26
C TYR A 17 -18.71 37.64 -13.24
N ASN A 18 -18.03 37.51 -14.39
CA ASN A 18 -16.80 36.75 -14.48
C ASN A 18 -15.61 37.70 -14.36
N ASP A 19 -14.91 37.68 -13.22
CA ASP A 19 -13.76 38.55 -12.96
C ASP A 19 -12.59 38.31 -13.93
N THR A 20 -12.40 37.07 -14.38
CA THR A 20 -11.27 36.70 -15.25
C THR A 20 -11.43 37.24 -16.66
N THR A 21 -12.66 37.29 -17.15
CA THR A 21 -12.99 37.72 -18.52
C THR A 21 -13.74 39.05 -18.60
N SER A 22 -14.02 39.67 -17.45
CA SER A 22 -14.64 40.98 -17.27
C SER A 22 -15.95 41.16 -18.05
N TYR A 23 -16.86 40.20 -17.93
CA TYR A 23 -18.21 40.33 -18.48
C TYR A 23 -19.27 39.72 -17.57
N THR A 24 -20.47 40.28 -17.67
CA THR A 24 -21.67 39.78 -16.98
C THR A 24 -22.42 38.81 -17.88
N GLN A 25 -22.84 37.69 -17.30
CA GLN A 25 -23.56 36.63 -18.00
C GLN A 25 -24.76 36.17 -17.18
N LYS A 26 -25.84 35.83 -17.89
CA LYS A 26 -26.99 35.13 -17.32
C LYS A 26 -26.67 33.65 -17.31
N VAL A 27 -26.71 33.04 -16.14
CA VAL A 27 -26.48 31.60 -15.93
C VAL A 27 -27.77 30.99 -15.42
N THR A 28 -28.29 30.03 -16.19
CA THR A 28 -29.46 29.24 -15.79
C THR A 28 -29.04 27.79 -15.58
N TRP A 29 -29.16 27.33 -14.35
CA TRP A 29 -28.94 25.93 -13.98
C TRP A 29 -30.26 25.18 -14.00
N TYR A 30 -30.26 23.99 -14.58
CA TYR A 30 -31.41 23.09 -14.60
C TYR A 30 -31.05 21.82 -13.86
N PHE A 31 -31.90 21.44 -12.92
CA PHE A 31 -31.79 20.21 -12.15
C PHE A 31 -32.93 19.27 -12.48
N SER A 32 -32.69 17.96 -12.40
CA SER A 32 -33.72 16.93 -12.52
C SER A 32 -34.82 17.14 -11.47
N ASP A 33 -36.07 16.86 -11.85
CA ASP A 33 -37.19 16.87 -10.91
C ASP A 33 -37.24 15.53 -10.14
N PRO A 34 -36.96 15.50 -8.83
CA PRO A 34 -36.86 14.25 -8.06
C PRO A 34 -38.20 13.49 -7.97
N GLU A 35 -39.35 14.12 -8.24
CA GLU A 35 -40.64 13.44 -8.24
C GLU A 35 -40.83 12.58 -9.50
N LEU A 36 -40.25 13.01 -10.62
CA LEU A 36 -40.48 12.46 -11.96
C LEU A 36 -39.27 11.73 -12.56
N TRP A 37 -38.05 12.06 -12.11
CA TRP A 37 -36.83 11.44 -12.59
C TRP A 37 -36.36 10.34 -11.65
N TYR A 38 -36.03 9.20 -12.22
CA TYR A 38 -35.29 8.15 -11.55
C TYR A 38 -33.91 8.07 -12.20
N GLU A 39 -32.92 8.68 -11.56
CA GLU A 39 -31.54 8.65 -12.01
C GLU A 39 -30.83 7.38 -11.51
N ALA A 40 -29.62 7.12 -11.99
CA ALA A 40 -28.80 6.00 -11.50
C ALA A 40 -28.54 6.07 -9.98
N ILE A 41 -28.62 7.26 -9.38
CA ILE A 41 -28.50 7.49 -7.93
C ILE A 41 -29.86 7.55 -7.19
N GLY A 42 -30.95 7.23 -7.88
CA GLY A 42 -32.32 7.28 -7.36
C GLY A 42 -33.05 8.60 -7.64
N LYS A 43 -34.02 8.92 -6.78
CA LYS A 43 -34.81 10.17 -6.85
C LYS A 43 -34.03 11.32 -6.22
N ALA A 44 -33.16 11.94 -7.01
CA ALA A 44 -32.35 13.07 -6.57
C ALA A 44 -32.44 14.23 -7.57
N SER A 45 -32.37 15.46 -7.05
CA SER A 45 -32.23 16.68 -7.85
C SER A 45 -30.75 16.86 -8.20
N VAL A 46 -30.36 16.47 -9.42
CA VAL A 46 -28.98 16.52 -9.93
C VAL A 46 -28.88 17.51 -11.10
N PRO A 47 -27.72 18.13 -11.33
CA PRO A 47 -27.54 19.04 -12.47
C PRO A 47 -27.69 18.25 -13.78
N VAL A 48 -28.47 18.78 -14.71
CA VAL A 48 -28.68 18.17 -16.05
C VAL A 48 -28.30 19.11 -17.20
N LEU A 49 -28.45 20.42 -17.01
CA LEU A 49 -28.07 21.41 -18.00
C LEU A 49 -27.66 22.71 -17.30
N MET A 50 -26.63 23.36 -17.82
CA MET A 50 -26.35 24.77 -17.54
C MET A 50 -26.40 25.54 -18.86
N SER A 51 -27.16 26.62 -18.91
CA SER A 51 -27.19 27.55 -20.04
C SER A 51 -26.58 28.89 -19.63
N LEU A 52 -25.63 29.36 -20.42
CA LEU A 52 -25.00 30.66 -20.23
C LEU A 52 -25.30 31.52 -21.44
N VAL A 53 -25.87 32.69 -21.20
CA VAL A 53 -26.13 33.69 -22.22
C VAL A 53 -25.48 34.98 -21.78
N GLY A 54 -24.66 35.56 -22.64
CA GLY A 54 -23.96 36.79 -22.34
C GLY A 54 -23.32 37.40 -23.56
N SER A 55 -22.51 38.41 -23.32
CA SER A 55 -21.78 39.13 -24.35
C SER A 55 -20.37 39.42 -23.86
N THR A 56 -19.37 39.21 -24.72
CA THR A 56 -17.97 39.46 -24.41
C THR A 56 -17.37 40.37 -25.48
N LEU A 57 -16.34 41.14 -25.13
CA LEU A 57 -15.63 41.96 -26.10
C LEU A 57 -14.62 41.09 -26.86
N ASP A 58 -14.71 41.07 -28.19
CA ASP A 58 -13.67 40.50 -29.02
C ASP A 58 -12.43 41.39 -28.95
N ARG A 59 -11.35 40.89 -28.34
CA ARG A 59 -10.10 41.64 -28.14
C ARG A 59 -9.38 41.99 -29.44
N THR A 60 -9.70 41.31 -30.53
CA THR A 60 -9.09 41.50 -31.85
C THR A 60 -9.82 42.58 -32.66
N THR A 61 -11.15 42.63 -32.56
CA THR A 61 -11.99 43.54 -33.37
C THR A 61 -12.59 44.69 -32.56
N GLY A 62 -12.45 44.67 -31.23
CA GLY A 62 -13.05 45.63 -30.30
C GLY A 62 -14.58 45.56 -30.24
N SER A 63 -15.20 44.60 -30.93
CA SER A 63 -16.65 44.49 -31.07
C SER A 63 -17.27 43.59 -30.00
N LEU A 64 -18.50 43.90 -29.60
CA LEU A 64 -19.24 43.08 -28.65
C LEU A 64 -19.78 41.83 -29.35
N ARG A 65 -19.41 40.64 -28.86
CA ARG A 65 -19.86 39.35 -29.38
C ARG A 65 -20.78 38.67 -28.37
N ASN A 66 -22.01 38.39 -28.78
CA ASN A 66 -22.94 37.58 -28.01
C ASN A 66 -22.56 36.10 -28.06
N PHE A 67 -22.73 35.40 -26.96
CA PHE A 67 -22.55 33.96 -26.88
C PHE A 67 -23.74 33.31 -26.16
N ASN A 68 -24.01 32.07 -26.54
CA ASN A 68 -24.95 31.20 -25.88
C ASN A 68 -24.31 29.81 -25.79
N HIS A 69 -23.93 29.41 -24.58
CA HIS A 69 -23.35 28.10 -24.31
C HIS A 69 -24.33 27.24 -23.52
N GLN A 70 -24.33 25.96 -23.83
CA GLN A 70 -25.10 24.96 -23.11
C GLN A 70 -24.17 23.81 -22.73
N TYR A 71 -24.15 23.46 -21.45
CA TYR A 71 -23.38 22.36 -20.89
C TYR A 71 -24.36 21.33 -20.35
N ALA A 72 -24.50 20.21 -21.05
CA ALA A 72 -25.32 19.10 -20.60
C ALA A 72 -24.49 18.18 -19.68
N PHE A 73 -25.07 17.81 -18.55
CA PHE A 73 -24.45 16.90 -17.59
C PHE A 73 -25.14 15.54 -17.67
N ALA A 74 -24.34 14.47 -17.66
CA ALA A 74 -24.82 13.09 -17.67
C ALA A 74 -24.00 12.26 -16.66
N ASP A 75 -24.63 11.23 -16.08
CA ASP A 75 -24.04 10.35 -15.05
C ASP A 75 -23.41 11.12 -13.87
N TYR A 76 -24.06 12.19 -13.43
CA TYR A 76 -23.62 12.93 -12.25
C TYR A 76 -23.70 12.03 -11.00
N ARG A 77 -22.57 11.91 -10.29
CA ARG A 77 -22.47 11.19 -9.03
C ARG A 77 -21.98 12.15 -7.95
N PRO A 78 -22.75 12.37 -6.87
CA PRO A 78 -22.35 13.27 -5.79
C PRO A 78 -21.25 12.69 -4.90
N TYR A 79 -20.77 11.49 -5.21
CA TYR A 79 -19.70 10.80 -4.51
C TYR A 79 -18.79 10.10 -5.52
N LEU A 80 -17.51 9.99 -5.18
CA LEU A 80 -16.58 9.16 -5.91
C LEU A 80 -16.78 7.70 -5.48
N THR A 81 -16.87 6.80 -6.45
CA THR A 81 -16.81 5.37 -6.14
C THR A 81 -15.39 5.00 -5.71
N GLN A 82 -15.23 3.96 -4.91
CA GLN A 82 -13.90 3.52 -4.46
C GLN A 82 -12.94 3.27 -5.64
N GLY A 83 -13.45 2.74 -6.76
CA GLY A 83 -12.64 2.55 -7.97
C GLY A 83 -12.07 3.85 -8.53
N VAL A 84 -12.86 4.93 -8.50
CA VAL A 84 -12.39 6.26 -8.92
C VAL A 84 -11.43 6.85 -7.90
N ILE A 85 -11.69 6.71 -6.60
CA ILE A 85 -10.74 7.15 -5.55
C ILE A 85 -9.38 6.44 -5.74
N ASN A 86 -9.41 5.13 -5.95
CA ASN A 86 -8.20 4.34 -6.21
C ASN A 86 -7.47 4.77 -7.49
N SER A 87 -8.17 5.33 -8.48
CA SER A 87 -7.56 5.81 -9.73
C SER A 87 -6.69 7.07 -9.54
N PHE A 88 -6.88 7.80 -8.44
CA PHE A 88 -6.04 8.95 -8.07
C PHE A 88 -4.81 8.52 -7.26
N GLN A 89 -4.73 7.27 -6.81
CA GLN A 89 -3.60 6.77 -6.06
C GLN A 89 -2.44 6.44 -6.98
N ILE A 90 -1.22 6.60 -6.48
CA ILE A 90 -0.02 6.12 -7.16
C ILE A 90 -0.21 4.61 -7.41
N PRO A 91 -0.02 4.09 -8.64
CA PRO A 91 -0.17 2.67 -8.92
C PRO A 91 0.87 1.81 -8.17
N PRO A 92 0.58 0.52 -7.88
CA PRO A 92 1.56 -0.37 -7.28
C PRO A 92 2.84 -0.53 -8.11
N GLY A 93 3.99 -0.55 -7.45
CA GLY A 93 5.30 -0.72 -8.09
C GLY A 93 5.86 0.56 -8.73
N VAL A 94 5.24 1.71 -8.48
CA VAL A 94 5.73 3.03 -8.94
C VAL A 94 6.41 3.74 -7.78
N TYR A 95 7.64 4.22 -8.02
CA TYR A 95 8.38 5.08 -7.10
C TYR A 95 8.56 6.47 -7.71
N CYS A 96 8.08 7.49 -7.00
CA CYS A 96 8.23 8.88 -7.37
C CYS A 96 9.45 9.48 -6.66
N LYS A 97 10.43 9.97 -7.43
CA LYS A 97 11.60 10.65 -6.87
C LYS A 97 11.18 12.01 -6.30
N ASN A 98 11.66 12.34 -5.10
CA ASN A 98 11.38 13.60 -4.38
C ASN A 98 9.92 13.78 -3.97
N ASP A 99 9.19 12.68 -3.76
CA ASP A 99 7.85 12.77 -3.20
C ASP A 99 7.91 13.31 -1.76
N VAL A 100 6.93 14.13 -1.38
CA VAL A 100 6.87 14.68 -0.04
C VAL A 100 6.38 13.59 0.89
N ASN A 101 7.22 13.19 1.86
CA ASN A 101 6.79 12.18 2.80
C ASN A 101 5.79 12.79 3.79
N LEU A 102 4.52 12.40 3.65
CA LEU A 102 3.43 12.91 4.50
C LEU A 102 3.27 12.13 5.81
N LYS A 103 3.90 10.95 5.93
CA LYS A 103 3.76 10.08 7.10
C LYS A 103 5.04 9.28 7.36
N ASP A 104 5.53 9.33 8.59
CA ASP A 104 6.69 8.55 9.00
C ASP A 104 6.39 7.05 9.01
N LEU A 105 7.43 6.24 8.82
CA LEU A 105 7.33 4.80 8.99
C LEU A 105 6.90 4.46 10.42
N PRO A 106 6.12 3.38 10.61
CA PRO A 106 5.74 2.95 11.94
C PRO A 106 6.94 2.43 12.74
N THR A 107 6.83 2.56 14.06
CA THR A 107 7.78 1.92 14.99
C THR A 107 7.40 0.46 15.17
N ILE A 108 8.35 -0.44 14.97
CA ILE A 108 8.15 -1.88 15.16
C ILE A 108 8.43 -2.23 16.63
N PRO A 109 7.56 -3.04 17.28
CA PRO A 109 7.79 -3.53 18.64
C PRO A 109 9.13 -4.26 18.82
N SER A 110 9.66 -4.21 20.04
CA SER A 110 10.91 -4.86 20.42
C SER A 110 10.84 -6.39 20.46
N HIS A 111 9.63 -6.95 20.41
CA HIS A 111 9.32 -8.37 20.43
C HIS A 111 8.08 -8.60 19.56
N PHE A 112 8.08 -9.67 18.78
CA PHE A 112 6.95 -10.04 17.96
C PHE A 112 7.05 -11.50 17.52
N THR A 113 5.91 -12.08 17.22
CA THR A 113 5.82 -13.30 16.44
C THR A 113 5.23 -12.96 15.09
N LEU A 114 5.63 -13.67 14.04
CA LEU A 114 5.02 -13.52 12.74
C LEU A 114 4.90 -14.86 12.03
N ARG A 115 3.77 -15.03 11.35
CA ARG A 115 3.61 -16.09 10.35
C ARG A 115 3.59 -15.44 8.98
N SER A 116 4.49 -15.83 8.10
CA SER A 116 4.55 -15.27 6.76
C SER A 116 4.36 -16.31 5.66
N GLU A 117 3.69 -15.89 4.60
CA GLU A 117 3.56 -16.60 3.33
C GLU A 117 4.41 -15.86 2.31
N ILE A 118 5.33 -16.59 1.68
CA ILE A 118 6.30 -16.05 0.72
C ILE A 118 5.92 -16.58 -0.66
N ILE A 119 5.49 -15.67 -1.52
CA ILE A 119 5.13 -15.97 -2.91
C ILE A 119 6.27 -15.48 -3.80
N ASP A 120 6.96 -16.41 -4.43
CA ASP A 120 7.93 -16.15 -5.49
C ASP A 120 7.26 -16.45 -6.83
N ALA A 121 6.82 -15.39 -7.50
CA ALA A 121 6.11 -15.51 -8.78
C ALA A 121 7.02 -16.01 -9.90
N PHE A 122 8.34 -15.78 -9.81
CA PHE A 122 9.29 -16.23 -10.83
C PHE A 122 9.57 -17.72 -10.72
N ARG A 123 9.67 -18.25 -9.49
CA ARG A 123 9.87 -19.69 -9.25
C ARG A 123 8.56 -20.47 -9.19
N HIS A 124 7.41 -19.81 -9.20
CA HIS A 124 6.10 -20.41 -8.99
C HIS A 124 6.01 -21.20 -7.68
N THR A 125 6.61 -20.67 -6.61
CA THR A 125 6.65 -21.32 -5.30
C THR A 125 5.96 -20.49 -4.24
N VAL A 126 5.30 -21.18 -3.31
CA VAL A 126 4.77 -20.61 -2.08
C VAL A 126 5.48 -21.27 -0.90
N GLY A 127 6.12 -20.46 -0.07
CA GLY A 127 6.74 -20.89 1.18
C GLY A 127 5.99 -20.33 2.38
N TRP A 128 6.16 -20.96 3.53
CA TRP A 128 5.69 -20.43 4.80
C TRP A 128 6.82 -20.39 5.81
N THR A 129 6.82 -19.34 6.63
CA THR A 129 7.74 -19.24 7.77
C THR A 129 6.96 -18.86 9.02
N HIS A 130 7.44 -19.34 10.16
CA HIS A 130 6.99 -18.89 11.47
C HIS A 130 8.22 -18.41 12.22
N GLU A 131 8.23 -17.12 12.56
CA GLU A 131 9.36 -16.46 13.19
C GLU A 131 8.94 -15.85 14.53
N TYR A 132 9.88 -15.88 15.47
CA TYR A 132 9.76 -15.30 16.79
C TYR A 132 10.98 -14.42 16.99
N TYR A 133 10.79 -13.23 17.52
CA TYR A 133 11.83 -12.25 17.70
C TYR A 133 11.65 -11.57 19.05
N ASP A 134 12.73 -11.45 19.82
CA ASP A 134 12.77 -10.68 21.05
C ASP A 134 14.15 -10.02 21.19
N SER A 135 14.17 -8.71 21.02
CA SER A 135 15.40 -7.91 21.14
C SER A 135 15.89 -7.76 22.58
N GLY A 136 15.00 -7.80 23.57
CA GLY A 136 15.35 -7.71 24.98
C GLY A 136 16.05 -8.97 25.49
N LEU A 137 15.53 -10.13 25.09
CA LEU A 137 16.18 -11.43 25.34
C LEU A 137 17.35 -11.70 24.39
N LYS A 138 17.48 -10.92 23.32
CA LYS A 138 18.41 -11.14 22.20
C LYS A 138 18.27 -12.54 21.60
N LEU A 139 17.03 -12.95 21.37
CA LEU A 139 16.66 -14.23 20.81
C LEU A 139 15.90 -14.05 19.49
N SER A 140 16.16 -14.97 18.56
CA SER A 140 15.30 -15.18 17.40
C SER A 140 15.09 -16.66 17.21
N ARG A 141 13.93 -17.01 16.68
CA ARG A 141 13.61 -18.38 16.28
C ARG A 141 12.88 -18.36 14.96
N TYR A 142 13.14 -19.39 14.16
CA TYR A 142 12.32 -19.69 13.01
C TYR A 142 12.18 -21.20 12.82
N ASP A 143 11.01 -21.58 12.31
CA ASP A 143 10.71 -22.97 11.95
C ASP A 143 10.88 -23.12 10.43
N PHE A 144 11.56 -24.19 10.01
CA PHE A 144 11.87 -24.46 8.60
C PHE A 144 11.93 -25.96 8.32
N LYS A 145 11.91 -26.34 7.04
CA LYS A 145 12.24 -27.70 6.59
C LYS A 145 13.57 -27.65 5.86
N ASP A 146 14.47 -28.59 6.15
CA ASP A 146 15.69 -28.74 5.38
C ASP A 146 15.38 -29.24 3.96
N SER A 147 16.30 -29.02 3.04
CA SER A 147 16.26 -29.58 1.70
C SER A 147 16.22 -31.12 1.73
N ALA A 148 15.64 -31.73 0.70
CA ALA A 148 15.61 -33.19 0.59
C ALA A 148 17.04 -33.76 0.57
N GLY A 149 17.37 -34.65 1.52
CA GLY A 149 18.72 -35.17 1.73
C GLY A 149 19.63 -34.25 2.58
N GLY A 150 19.06 -33.24 3.21
CA GLY A 150 19.75 -32.33 4.11
C GLY A 150 20.32 -33.01 5.36
N LYS A 151 21.25 -32.32 6.02
CA LYS A 151 22.03 -32.85 7.16
C LYS A 151 21.15 -33.27 8.33
N TYR A 152 19.97 -32.66 8.47
CA TYR A 152 19.10 -32.80 9.63
C TYR A 152 17.84 -33.64 9.35
N GLY A 153 17.78 -34.32 8.20
CA GLY A 153 16.64 -35.14 7.80
C GLY A 153 15.52 -34.34 7.12
N THR A 154 14.33 -34.93 7.04
CA THR A 154 13.16 -34.40 6.31
C THR A 154 12.07 -33.82 7.21
N ASN A 155 12.23 -33.92 8.53
CA ASN A 155 11.29 -33.40 9.51
C ASN A 155 11.33 -31.86 9.56
N GLU A 156 10.31 -31.26 10.15
CA GLU A 156 10.32 -29.83 10.45
C GLU A 156 11.31 -29.55 11.59
N LEU A 157 12.14 -28.53 11.38
CA LEU A 157 13.19 -28.11 12.29
C LEU A 157 12.81 -26.77 12.89
N LYS A 158 13.27 -26.56 14.12
CA LYS A 158 13.23 -25.28 14.81
C LYS A 158 14.66 -24.81 15.01
N ARG A 159 15.00 -23.62 14.48
CA ARG A 159 16.27 -22.96 14.75
C ARG A 159 16.08 -21.83 15.74
N ILE A 160 16.93 -21.78 16.76
CA ILE A 160 16.95 -20.71 17.76
C ILE A 160 18.35 -20.10 17.75
N HIS A 161 18.45 -18.79 17.59
CA HIS A 161 19.69 -18.05 17.78
C HIS A 161 19.66 -17.34 19.13
N ASP A 162 20.66 -17.65 19.96
CA ASP A 162 20.91 -16.93 21.20
C ASP A 162 22.12 -16.01 21.02
N PHE A 163 21.85 -14.72 20.84
CA PHE A 163 22.89 -13.72 20.62
C PHE A 163 23.62 -13.32 21.90
N ASN A 164 23.19 -13.76 23.08
CA ASN A 164 23.97 -13.59 24.31
C ASN A 164 25.17 -14.55 24.34
N SER A 165 24.97 -15.78 23.88
CA SER A 165 26.00 -16.83 23.86
C SER A 165 26.68 -17.01 22.49
N GLY A 166 26.08 -16.48 21.41
CA GLY A 166 26.56 -16.68 20.05
C GLY A 166 26.25 -18.07 19.48
N VAL A 167 25.34 -18.81 20.11
CA VAL A 167 25.01 -20.19 19.76
C VAL A 167 23.69 -20.26 18.99
N ALA A 168 23.68 -21.09 17.95
CA ALA A 168 22.50 -21.51 17.21
C ALA A 168 22.15 -22.95 17.61
N TYR A 169 20.90 -23.17 18.02
CA TYR A 169 20.32 -24.48 18.29
C TYR A 169 19.42 -24.87 17.14
N ILE A 170 19.59 -26.08 16.61
CA ILE A 170 18.74 -26.67 15.56
C ILE A 170 18.11 -27.90 16.18
N ILE A 171 16.78 -27.95 16.26
CA ILE A 171 16.05 -29.00 16.95
C ILE A 171 15.06 -29.63 15.98
N ASP A 172 15.14 -30.94 15.79
CA ASP A 172 14.11 -31.71 15.10
C ASP A 172 12.85 -31.76 15.98
N LYS A 173 11.74 -31.23 15.47
CA LYS A 173 10.49 -31.11 16.24
C LYS A 173 9.79 -32.45 16.48
N VAL A 174 10.15 -33.49 15.73
CA VAL A 174 9.58 -34.83 15.82
C VAL A 174 10.43 -35.71 16.73
N THR A 175 11.75 -35.77 16.49
CA THR A 175 12.65 -36.67 17.24
C THR A 175 13.21 -36.04 18.51
N GLY A 176 13.19 -34.71 18.62
CA GLY A 176 13.82 -33.98 19.72
C GLY A 176 15.35 -33.93 19.63
N GLN A 177 15.96 -34.47 18.56
CA GLN A 177 17.39 -34.36 18.35
C GLN A 177 17.80 -32.89 18.21
N CYS A 178 18.90 -32.53 18.88
CA CYS A 178 19.40 -31.17 18.97
C CYS A 178 20.83 -31.10 18.48
N TRP A 179 21.11 -30.14 17.61
CA TRP A 179 22.45 -29.80 17.14
C TRP A 179 22.76 -28.35 17.49
N THR A 180 24.01 -28.09 17.84
CA THR A 180 24.50 -26.74 18.12
C THR A 180 25.53 -26.32 17.09
N SER A 181 25.51 -25.04 16.71
CA SER A 181 26.58 -24.40 15.95
C SER A 181 26.78 -22.96 16.41
N THR A 182 27.82 -22.30 15.93
CA THR A 182 27.87 -20.84 16.01
C THR A 182 26.79 -20.22 15.11
N ILE A 183 26.33 -19.01 15.45
CA ILE A 183 25.46 -18.23 14.57
C ILE A 183 26.28 -17.84 13.33
N LYS A 184 25.76 -18.20 12.15
CA LYS A 184 26.43 -17.91 10.87
C LYS A 184 26.40 -16.41 10.58
N LEU A 185 27.48 -15.90 9.98
CA LEU A 185 27.49 -14.55 9.41
C LEU A 185 26.42 -14.44 8.32
N GLN A 186 25.75 -13.29 8.26
CA GLN A 186 24.75 -12.97 7.23
C GLN A 186 23.51 -13.87 7.22
N ASP A 187 23.15 -14.45 8.37
CA ASP A 187 21.83 -15.06 8.53
C ASP A 187 20.76 -13.95 8.52
N TYR A 188 19.49 -14.33 8.28
CA TYR A 188 18.43 -13.36 8.00
C TYR A 188 18.18 -12.36 9.14
N ASP A 189 18.41 -12.77 10.37
CA ASP A 189 18.11 -12.06 11.61
C ASP A 189 19.32 -11.30 12.20
N ASN A 190 20.47 -11.34 11.52
CA ASN A 190 21.70 -10.78 12.07
C ASN A 190 22.37 -9.73 11.18
N ARG A 191 23.24 -8.95 11.84
CA ARG A 191 24.16 -8.00 11.23
C ARG A 191 25.58 -8.34 11.68
N ASP A 192 26.48 -8.34 10.72
CA ASP A 192 27.92 -8.43 10.97
C ASP A 192 28.42 -7.16 11.67
N ILE A 193 29.27 -7.34 12.68
CA ILE A 193 29.92 -6.26 13.41
C ILE A 193 31.36 -6.06 12.92
N ASN A 194 32.10 -7.15 12.66
CA ASN A 194 33.55 -7.12 12.44
C ASN A 194 34.10 -8.34 11.68
N GLY A 195 33.28 -9.06 10.92
CA GLY A 195 33.66 -10.25 10.15
C GLY A 195 33.76 -11.54 10.97
N THR A 196 33.59 -11.47 12.30
CA THR A 196 33.69 -12.65 13.19
C THR A 196 32.55 -12.71 14.21
N HIS A 197 31.94 -11.57 14.53
CA HIS A 197 30.84 -11.46 15.49
C HIS A 197 29.61 -10.89 14.81
N VAL A 198 28.44 -11.34 15.29
CA VAL A 198 27.15 -10.85 14.84
C VAL A 198 26.36 -10.27 16.00
N ARG A 199 25.50 -9.31 15.70
CA ARG A 199 24.42 -8.89 16.59
C ARG A 199 23.07 -9.23 15.96
N LEU A 200 22.07 -9.37 16.81
CA LEU A 200 20.68 -9.40 16.38
C LEU A 200 20.36 -8.08 15.66
N ARG A 201 19.63 -8.17 14.54
CA ARG A 201 19.05 -7.01 13.87
C ARG A 201 18.10 -6.29 14.79
N THR A 202 18.02 -4.97 14.75
CA THR A 202 16.94 -4.22 15.41
C THR A 202 15.59 -4.56 14.76
N PRO A 203 14.45 -4.26 15.41
CA PRO A 203 13.14 -4.49 14.81
C PRO A 203 12.99 -3.86 13.41
N SER A 204 13.46 -2.62 13.23
CA SER A 204 13.44 -1.95 11.92
C SER A 204 14.37 -2.63 10.90
N GLU A 205 15.55 -3.09 11.32
CA GLU A 205 16.48 -3.83 10.46
C GLU A 205 15.96 -5.22 10.06
N PHE A 206 15.18 -5.85 10.93
CA PHE A 206 14.54 -7.14 10.66
C PHE A 206 13.57 -7.03 9.47
N PHE A 207 12.84 -5.92 9.40
CA PHE A 207 11.96 -5.57 8.28
C PHE A 207 12.64 -4.71 7.21
N ASP A 208 13.97 -4.58 7.20
CA ASP A 208 14.73 -3.78 6.21
C ASP A 208 14.20 -2.34 6.02
N LEU A 209 13.61 -1.76 7.07
CA LEU A 209 13.08 -0.40 7.10
C LEU A 209 14.21 0.64 7.23
N ASP A 210 15.39 0.22 7.68
CA ASP A 210 16.62 1.02 7.80
C ASP A 210 17.38 1.17 6.48
N ARG A 211 17.10 0.32 5.49
CA ARG A 211 17.95 0.18 4.31
C ARG A 211 17.77 1.27 3.27
N SER A 212 16.64 1.96 3.29
CA SER A 212 16.26 2.89 2.23
C SER A 212 15.24 3.92 2.71
N ASN A 213 15.19 5.07 2.04
CA ASN A 213 14.21 6.09 2.35
C ASN A 213 12.84 5.71 1.77
N TYR A 214 11.90 5.45 2.65
CA TYR A 214 10.52 5.15 2.32
C TYR A 214 9.67 6.41 2.27
N SER A 215 8.83 6.52 1.24
CA SER A 215 7.83 7.59 1.09
C SER A 215 6.43 7.01 1.21
N TYR A 216 5.56 7.66 2.00
CA TYR A 216 4.16 7.28 2.10
C TYR A 216 3.40 7.58 0.80
N VAL A 217 2.61 6.62 0.30
CA VAL A 217 1.87 6.73 -0.98
C VAL A 217 0.35 6.60 -0.83
N GLY A 218 -0.16 6.65 0.40
CA GLY A 218 -1.58 6.54 0.69
C GLY A 218 -2.01 5.17 1.18
N GLN A 219 -3.32 4.93 1.16
CA GLN A 219 -3.94 3.71 1.67
C GLN A 219 -4.36 2.76 0.57
N ARG A 220 -4.11 1.47 0.73
CA ARG A 220 -4.55 0.42 -0.21
C ARG A 220 -5.12 -0.77 0.54
N LEU A 221 -5.97 -1.54 -0.14
CA LEU A 221 -6.44 -2.82 0.37
C LEU A 221 -5.42 -3.93 0.06
N SER A 222 -5.02 -4.68 1.08
CA SER A 222 -4.34 -5.97 0.94
C SER A 222 -5.12 -7.04 1.70
N ARG A 223 -5.55 -8.10 1.00
CA ARG A 223 -6.37 -9.20 1.55
C ARG A 223 -7.59 -8.73 2.37
N GLY A 224 -8.24 -7.64 1.94
CA GLY A 224 -9.39 -7.06 2.65
C GLY A 224 -9.04 -6.23 3.89
N ILE A 225 -7.74 -5.96 4.11
CA ILE A 225 -7.22 -5.10 5.17
C ILE A 225 -6.81 -3.76 4.57
N THR A 226 -7.35 -2.66 5.11
CA THR A 226 -6.93 -1.30 4.78
C THR A 226 -5.55 -1.06 5.36
N CYS A 227 -4.58 -0.75 4.50
CA CYS A 227 -3.19 -0.57 4.87
C CYS A 227 -2.69 0.80 4.42
N ASP A 228 -1.95 1.46 5.29
CA ASP A 228 -1.04 2.54 4.91
C ASP A 228 0.16 1.93 4.17
N VAL A 229 0.57 2.56 3.06
CA VAL A 229 1.61 2.02 2.18
C VAL A 229 2.78 2.98 2.07
N TRP A 230 3.99 2.43 2.23
CA TRP A 230 5.24 3.12 1.99
C TRP A 230 6.00 2.46 0.85
N VAL A 231 6.55 3.28 -0.04
CA VAL A 231 7.35 2.82 -1.18
C VAL A 231 8.79 3.27 -1.08
N SER A 232 9.71 2.43 -1.54
CA SER A 232 11.13 2.77 -1.68
C SER A 232 11.73 2.13 -2.92
N LYS A 233 12.79 2.76 -3.44
CA LYS A 233 13.66 2.17 -4.47
C LYS A 233 14.92 1.61 -3.80
N SER A 234 15.14 0.31 -3.96
CA SER A 234 16.18 -0.45 -3.26
C SER A 234 17.13 -1.15 -4.24
N HIS A 235 18.36 -1.38 -3.78
CA HIS A 235 19.37 -2.19 -4.47
C HIS A 235 19.87 -3.36 -3.61
N TYR A 236 19.01 -3.87 -2.71
CA TYR A 236 19.37 -4.95 -1.80
C TYR A 236 18.80 -6.32 -2.16
N TRP A 237 17.83 -6.40 -3.07
CA TRP A 237 17.27 -7.67 -3.53
C TRP A 237 16.92 -7.66 -5.03
N PRO A 238 17.27 -8.70 -5.81
CA PRO A 238 18.13 -9.84 -5.42
C PRO A 238 19.54 -9.37 -5.01
N PRO A 239 20.43 -10.20 -4.42
CA PRO A 239 21.76 -9.78 -4.01
C PRO A 239 22.60 -9.21 -5.17
N PRO A 240 23.61 -8.34 -4.89
CA PRO A 240 24.44 -7.72 -5.92
C PRO A 240 25.09 -8.74 -6.86
N GLY A 241 24.87 -8.59 -8.16
CA GLY A 241 25.45 -9.38 -9.24
C GLY A 241 25.50 -8.55 -10.53
N PRO A 242 26.16 -9.02 -11.59
CA PRO A 242 26.46 -8.21 -12.80
C PRO A 242 25.23 -7.68 -13.56
N ASN A 243 24.02 -8.18 -13.29
CA ASN A 243 22.77 -7.76 -13.94
C ASN A 243 21.79 -7.08 -12.95
N TYR A 244 22.30 -6.21 -12.08
CA TYR A 244 21.50 -5.61 -11.01
C TYR A 244 20.51 -4.55 -11.52
N TYR A 245 19.21 -4.82 -11.35
CA TYR A 245 18.16 -3.82 -11.55
C TYR A 245 17.61 -3.39 -10.19
N ALA A 246 17.43 -2.08 -10.02
CA ALA A 246 16.76 -1.54 -8.84
C ALA A 246 15.37 -2.17 -8.68
N THR A 247 15.01 -2.50 -7.45
CA THR A 247 13.70 -3.02 -7.09
C THR A 247 12.88 -1.99 -6.35
N ILE A 248 11.55 -2.07 -6.50
CA ILE A 248 10.60 -1.24 -5.79
C ILE A 248 10.02 -2.05 -4.63
N TRP A 249 10.19 -1.54 -3.41
CA TRP A 249 9.73 -2.16 -2.19
C TRP A 249 8.51 -1.39 -1.70
N GLU A 250 7.41 -2.10 -1.49
CA GLU A 250 6.19 -1.55 -0.92
C GLU A 250 5.85 -2.27 0.37
N TYR A 251 5.89 -1.55 1.48
CA TYR A 251 5.46 -2.04 2.79
C TYR A 251 4.04 -1.57 3.09
N TYR A 252 3.21 -2.52 3.51
CA TYR A 252 1.81 -2.32 3.87
C TYR A 252 1.68 -2.56 5.37
N PHE A 253 1.23 -1.55 6.10
CA PHE A 253 0.92 -1.65 7.54
C PHE A 253 -0.55 -1.33 7.78
N THR A 254 -1.19 -1.95 8.76
CA THR A 254 -2.60 -1.69 9.09
C THR A 254 -2.87 -0.21 9.34
N ALA A 255 -3.83 0.38 8.61
CA ALA A 255 -4.20 1.79 8.75
C ALA A 255 -5.14 2.06 9.94
N ASP A 256 -5.90 1.06 10.37
CA ASP A 256 -6.87 1.14 11.46
C ASP A 256 -6.61 0.03 12.48
N THR A 257 -7.05 0.23 13.71
CA THR A 257 -7.11 -0.83 14.71
C THR A 257 -8.12 -1.89 14.26
N ARG A 258 -7.70 -3.15 14.21
CA ARG A 258 -8.62 -4.27 13.99
C ARG A 258 -8.61 -5.17 15.22
N THR A 259 -9.79 -5.41 15.76
CA THR A 259 -10.02 -6.53 16.68
C THR A 259 -10.09 -7.80 15.85
N ALA A 260 -9.08 -8.66 15.97
CA ALA A 260 -9.28 -10.08 15.68
C ALA A 260 -10.12 -10.67 16.83
N VAL A 261 -10.86 -11.75 16.55
CA VAL A 261 -11.69 -12.41 17.58
C VAL A 261 -10.79 -12.87 18.73
N GLY A 262 -10.83 -12.16 19.86
CA GLY A 262 -10.03 -12.44 21.05
C GLY A 262 -8.76 -11.60 21.24
N SER A 263 -8.37 -10.75 20.28
CA SER A 263 -7.22 -9.84 20.44
C SER A 263 -7.45 -8.47 19.76
N THR A 264 -7.16 -7.39 20.48
CA THR A 264 -6.98 -6.07 19.87
C THR A 264 -5.63 -6.06 19.15
N SER A 265 -5.62 -6.16 17.82
CA SER A 265 -4.40 -5.91 17.05
C SER A 265 -4.09 -4.42 17.10
N GLU A 266 -2.87 -4.09 17.50
CA GLU A 266 -2.36 -2.72 17.50
C GLU A 266 -2.39 -2.13 16.08
N PHE A 267 -2.46 -0.80 16.02
CA PHE A 267 -2.20 -0.03 14.80
C PHE A 267 -0.76 -0.27 14.34
N ASN A 268 -0.47 -0.11 13.04
CA ASN A 268 0.85 -0.35 12.43
C ASN A 268 1.38 -1.79 12.39
N VAL A 269 0.52 -2.80 12.35
CA VAL A 269 0.96 -4.18 12.13
C VAL A 269 1.41 -4.38 10.67
N PRO A 270 2.59 -4.97 10.40
CA PRO A 270 3.00 -5.33 9.05
C PRO A 270 2.03 -6.35 8.44
N VAL A 271 1.52 -6.07 7.23
CA VAL A 271 0.56 -6.95 6.52
C VAL A 271 1.19 -7.55 5.27
N GLN A 272 2.00 -6.78 4.55
CA GLN A 272 2.61 -7.23 3.30
C GLN A 272 3.88 -6.45 2.99
N LEU A 273 4.90 -7.17 2.53
CA LEU A 273 5.98 -6.62 1.72
C LEU A 273 5.80 -7.08 0.28
N ARG A 274 5.71 -6.14 -0.66
CA ARG A 274 5.78 -6.43 -2.09
C ARG A 274 7.07 -5.86 -2.66
N ILE A 275 7.89 -6.71 -3.24
CA ILE A 275 9.08 -6.32 -3.99
C ILE A 275 8.80 -6.55 -5.46
N THR A 276 8.92 -5.49 -6.26
CA THR A 276 8.73 -5.53 -7.71
C THR A 276 10.06 -5.25 -8.39
N GLN A 277 10.41 -6.10 -9.35
CA GLN A 277 11.53 -5.84 -10.27
C GLN A 277 10.97 -5.56 -11.65
N THR A 278 11.21 -4.35 -12.16
CA THR A 278 10.85 -3.98 -13.53
C THR A 278 11.94 -4.46 -14.47
N VAL A 279 11.67 -5.51 -15.24
CA VAL A 279 12.59 -6.03 -16.27
C VAL A 279 11.94 -5.91 -17.65
N VAL A 280 12.76 -5.73 -18.70
CA VAL A 280 12.31 -5.55 -20.10
C VAL A 280 11.41 -6.71 -20.61
N ARG A 281 11.41 -7.87 -19.95
CA ARG A 281 10.63 -9.07 -20.32
C ARG A 281 9.47 -9.41 -19.37
N GLY A 282 9.08 -8.49 -18.48
CA GLY A 282 7.98 -8.68 -17.53
C GLY A 282 8.36 -8.32 -16.10
N ASN A 283 7.36 -8.13 -15.25
CA ASN A 283 7.57 -7.81 -13.84
C ASN A 283 7.71 -9.10 -13.02
N THR A 284 8.82 -9.22 -12.29
CA THR A 284 8.96 -10.25 -11.25
C THR A 284 8.49 -9.67 -9.93
N TYR A 285 7.66 -10.43 -9.20
CA TYR A 285 7.20 -10.05 -7.88
C TYR A 285 7.62 -11.08 -6.83
N TYR A 286 8.12 -10.56 -5.72
CA TYR A 286 8.25 -11.30 -4.46
C TYR A 286 7.29 -10.67 -3.47
N ILE A 287 6.35 -11.47 -2.96
CA ILE A 287 5.36 -10.99 -1.99
C ILE A 287 5.54 -11.80 -0.71
N ARG A 288 5.88 -11.11 0.37
CA ARG A 288 5.80 -11.67 1.71
C ARG A 288 4.53 -11.13 2.36
N ILE A 289 3.55 -12.00 2.52
CA ILE A 289 2.31 -11.69 3.24
C ILE A 289 2.54 -12.07 4.70
N ILE A 290 2.24 -11.15 5.60
CA ILE A 290 2.36 -11.36 7.05
C ILE A 290 0.94 -11.61 7.55
N LEU A 291 0.69 -12.86 7.94
CA LEU A 291 -0.65 -13.39 8.18
C LEU A 291 -1.17 -13.06 9.58
N ASN A 292 -0.27 -13.08 10.58
CA ASN A 292 -0.50 -12.64 11.95
C ASN A 292 0.81 -12.08 12.46
N SER A 293 0.76 -10.94 13.16
CA SER A 293 1.80 -10.58 14.12
C SER A 293 1.17 -10.38 15.49
N GLU A 294 1.60 -11.16 16.47
CA GLU A 294 1.15 -11.03 17.85
C GLU A 294 2.28 -10.48 18.70
N ASN A 295 2.00 -9.38 19.41
CA ASN A 295 2.83 -8.88 20.49
C ASN A 295 2.51 -9.73 21.71
N HIS A 296 3.33 -10.74 21.99
CA HIS A 296 3.24 -11.46 23.25
C HIS A 296 4.18 -10.80 24.24
N ALA A 297 3.64 -10.23 25.31
CA ALA A 297 4.39 -10.11 26.55
C ALA A 297 4.67 -11.56 27.02
N LEU A 298 5.94 -11.98 27.00
CA LEU A 298 6.38 -13.19 27.67
C LEU A 298 6.39 -12.98 29.19
#